data_AF-A0A2V6BXQ8-F1
#
_entry.id   AF-A0A2V6BXQ8-F1
#
_cell.length_a   1.000
_cell.length_b   1.000
_cell.length_c   1.000
_cell.angle_alpha   90.00
_cell.angle_beta   90.00
_cell.angle_gamma   90.00
#
_symmetry.space_group_name_H-M   'P 1'
#
loop_
_entity.id
_entity.type
_entity.pdbx_description
1 polymer ?
#
loop_
_entity_poly.entity_id
_entity_poly.type
_entity_poly.pdbx_seq_one_letter_code
_entity_poly.pdbx_strand_id
1 'polypeptide(L)'
;IPYLSRIPLIGAAFRSTASNKKRSELIVLMCPQVTLTKLDQYRLRQKWEDTNTHFGPELDQSECADCPKTDRGKQLALPPPDIPEPKDMR
;
A
#
# COMPACT_ATOMS: atom_id res chain seq x y z
N ILE A 1 30.15 -24.60 -40.39
CA ILE A 1 31.54 -24.74 -40.88
C ILE A 1 32.45 -23.96 -39.93
N PRO A 2 33.38 -24.62 -39.19
CA PRO A 2 34.06 -24.04 -38.03
C PRO A 2 34.98 -22.85 -38.34
N TYR A 3 35.56 -22.81 -39.54
CA TYR A 3 36.41 -21.70 -39.99
C TYR A 3 35.58 -20.50 -40.47
N LEU A 4 34.53 -20.74 -41.25
CA LEU A 4 33.65 -19.67 -41.75
C LEU A 4 32.81 -19.03 -40.63
N SER A 5 32.50 -19.77 -39.56
CA SER A 5 31.73 -19.26 -38.41
C SER A 5 32.45 -18.20 -37.57
N ARG A 6 33.76 -18.02 -37.74
CA ARG A 6 34.57 -17.02 -37.01
C ARG A 6 34.69 -15.67 -37.74
N ILE A 7 34.29 -15.61 -39.01
CA ILE A 7 34.36 -14.38 -39.81
C ILE A 7 33.41 -13.35 -39.20
N PRO A 8 33.90 -12.16 -38.77
CA PRO A 8 33.02 -11.09 -38.33
C PRO A 8 32.07 -10.68 -39.47
N LEU A 9 30.86 -10.21 -39.14
CA LEU A 9 29.71 -10.06 -40.06
C LEU A 9 29.13 -11.37 -40.62
N ILE A 10 29.90 -12.18 -41.34
CA ILE A 10 29.33 -13.24 -42.20
C ILE A 10 29.24 -14.59 -41.48
N GLY A 11 30.03 -14.81 -40.42
CA GLY A 11 30.09 -16.07 -39.69
C GLY A 11 28.80 -16.48 -38.99
N ALA A 12 27.87 -15.55 -38.78
CA ALA A 12 26.54 -15.82 -38.27
C ALA A 12 25.73 -16.77 -39.19
N ALA A 13 25.93 -16.70 -40.51
CA ALA A 13 25.24 -17.55 -41.48
C ALA A 13 25.66 -19.03 -41.40
N PHE A 14 26.82 -19.32 -40.80
CA PHE A 14 27.41 -20.66 -40.75
C PHE A 14 27.38 -21.30 -39.37
N ARG A 15 26.75 -20.64 -38.38
CA ARG A 15 26.58 -21.13 -37.00
C ARG A 15 25.12 -21.20 -36.61
N SER A 16 24.77 -22.21 -35.80
CA SER A 16 23.48 -22.28 -35.10
C SER A 16 23.72 -21.91 -33.64
N THR A 17 22.99 -20.91 -33.13
CA THR A 17 23.12 -20.44 -31.75
C THR A 17 21.78 -20.48 -31.03
N ALA A 18 21.73 -21.10 -29.86
CA ALA A 18 20.60 -21.01 -28.94
C ALA A 18 21.01 -20.13 -27.76
N SER A 19 20.28 -19.04 -27.53
CA SER A 19 20.49 -18.17 -26.37
C SER A 19 19.21 -18.15 -25.54
N ASN A 20 19.32 -18.49 -24.27
CA ASN A 20 18.20 -18.46 -23.34
C ASN A 20 18.59 -17.65 -22.11
N LYS A 21 17.78 -16.64 -21.79
CA LYS A 21 17.95 -15.81 -20.60
C LYS A 21 16.64 -15.79 -19.84
N LYS A 22 16.64 -16.34 -18.62
CA LYS A 22 15.50 -16.28 -17.69
C LYS A 22 15.92 -15.50 -16.45
N ARG A 23 15.04 -14.60 -16.01
CA ARG A 23 15.15 -13.87 -14.73
C ARG A 23 13.76 -13.85 -14.11
N SER A 24 13.66 -14.26 -12.86
CA SER A 24 12.42 -14.29 -12.10
C SER A 24 12.66 -13.64 -10.76
N GLU A 25 11.83 -12.66 -10.41
CA GLU A 25 11.91 -11.92 -9.16
C GLU A 25 10.52 -11.92 -8.51
N LEU A 26 10.49 -12.17 -7.20
CA LEU A 26 9.28 -12.15 -6.39
C LEU A 26 9.59 -11.32 -5.16
N ILE A 27 8.78 -10.29 -4.92
CA ILE A 27 8.92 -9.39 -3.78
C ILE A 27 7.61 -9.43 -3.01
N VAL A 28 7.69 -9.78 -1.73
CA VAL A 28 6.55 -9.76 -0.79
C VAL A 28 6.85 -8.73 0.27
N LEU A 29 6.08 -7.63 0.28
CA LEU A 29 6.23 -6.54 1.24
C LEU A 29 5.08 -6.58 2.25
N MET A 30 5.40 -6.39 3.52
CA MET A 30 4.44 -6.37 4.63
C MET A 30 4.76 -5.20 5.55
N CYS A 31 3.75 -4.43 5.97
CA CYS A 31 3.88 -3.31 6.91
C CYS A 31 2.82 -3.45 8.02
N PRO A 32 3.12 -4.18 9.12
CA PRO A 32 2.18 -4.31 10.23
C PRO A 32 2.05 -2.99 10.99
N GLN A 33 0.83 -2.66 11.41
CA GLN A 33 0.53 -1.47 12.22
C GLN A 33 -0.18 -1.91 13.51
N VAL A 34 0.32 -1.43 14.64
CA VAL A 34 -0.26 -1.70 15.97
C VAL A 34 -0.72 -0.39 16.60
N THR A 35 -1.81 -0.45 17.35
CA THR A 35 -2.35 0.72 18.06
C THR A 35 -2.46 0.38 19.54
N LEU A 36 -1.93 1.26 20.39
CA LEU A 36 -1.93 1.08 21.85
C LEU A 36 -3.17 1.71 22.49
N THR A 37 -3.74 2.73 21.86
CA THR A 37 -4.91 3.45 22.36
C THR A 37 -6.09 3.30 21.40
N LYS A 38 -7.30 3.38 21.94
CA LYS A 38 -8.54 3.35 21.14
C LYS A 38 -8.62 4.52 20.15
N LEU A 39 -8.04 5.67 20.49
CA LEU A 39 -8.00 6.85 19.62
C LEU A 39 -7.09 6.58 18.41
N ASP A 40 -5.92 5.96 18.63
CA ASP A 40 -5.03 5.58 17.53
C ASP A 40 -5.65 4.51 16.64
N GLN A 41 -6.39 3.55 17.22
CA GLN A 41 -7.15 2.58 16.45
C GLN A 41 -8.22 3.25 15.58
N TYR A 42 -8.92 4.25 16.13
CA TYR A 42 -9.91 5.03 15.39
C TYR A 42 -9.27 5.83 14.26
N ARG A 43 -8.16 6.54 14.52
CA ARG A 43 -7.41 7.26 13.48
C ARG A 43 -6.86 6.34 12.41
N LEU A 44 -6.39 5.15 12.80
CA LEU A 44 -5.91 4.15 11.85
C LEU A 44 -7.04 3.67 10.93
N ARG A 45 -8.21 3.41 11.53
CA ARG A 45 -9.41 3.02 10.79
C ARG A 45 -9.88 4.13 9.85
N GLN A 46 -9.95 5.37 10.34
CA GLN A 46 -10.30 6.52 9.53
C GLN A 46 -9.32 6.70 8.37
N LYS A 47 -8.00 6.67 8.64
CA LYS A 47 -6.99 6.71 7.59
C LYS A 47 -7.18 5.59 6.58
N TRP A 48 -7.49 4.36 7.02
CA TRP A 48 -7.71 3.23 6.13
C TRP A 48 -8.97 3.40 5.28
N GLU A 49 -10.08 3.86 5.87
CA GLU A 49 -11.33 4.13 5.17
C GLU A 49 -11.15 5.28 4.17
N ASP A 50 -10.56 6.40 4.60
CA ASP A 50 -10.29 7.57 3.73
C ASP A 50 -9.30 7.23 2.60
N THR A 51 -8.27 6.43 2.87
CA THR A 51 -7.26 6.03 1.86
C THR A 51 -7.78 4.94 0.90
N ASN A 52 -8.63 4.02 1.35
CA ASN A 52 -9.08 2.88 0.52
C ASN A 52 -10.48 3.04 -0.08
N THR A 53 -11.25 4.06 0.29
CA THR A 53 -12.57 4.33 -0.34
C THR A 53 -12.50 5.35 -1.49
N HIS A 54 -11.35 6.01 -1.68
CA HIS A 54 -11.11 6.90 -2.82
C HIS A 54 -10.16 6.25 -3.84
N PHE A 55 -10.68 5.32 -4.66
CA PHE A 55 -10.00 4.88 -5.88
C PHE A 55 -10.27 5.90 -7.01
N GLY A 56 -9.36 6.86 -7.21
CA GLY A 56 -9.38 7.80 -8.33
C GLY A 56 -7.98 8.38 -8.60
N PRO A 57 -7.61 8.68 -9.87
CA PRO A 57 -6.24 8.98 -10.30
C PRO A 57 -5.77 10.41 -9.98
N GLU A 58 -6.34 11.04 -8.97
CA GLU A 58 -5.96 12.35 -8.47
C GLU A 58 -5.85 12.20 -6.95
N LEU A 59 -4.86 12.87 -6.35
CA LEU A 59 -4.75 13.18 -4.91
C LEU A 59 -3.80 12.28 -4.07
N ASP A 60 -2.52 12.37 -4.40
CA ASP A 60 -1.56 12.87 -3.41
C ASP A 60 -1.98 14.31 -3.01
N GLN A 61 -3.03 14.46 -2.18
CA GLN A 61 -3.32 15.73 -1.51
C GLN A 61 -2.56 15.72 -0.19
N SER A 62 -1.29 16.11 -0.27
CA SER A 62 -0.71 16.93 0.78
C SER A 62 -1.76 17.96 1.21
N GLU A 63 -2.11 17.95 2.50
CA GLU A 63 -2.91 18.97 3.20
C GLU A 63 -3.78 19.85 2.29
N CYS A 64 -5.01 19.43 1.98
CA CYS A 64 -5.94 20.31 1.30
C CYS A 64 -6.23 21.53 2.19
N ALA A 65 -5.66 22.69 1.82
CA ALA A 65 -5.76 23.94 2.59
C ALA A 65 -7.17 24.56 2.59
N ASP A 66 -8.11 24.03 1.80
CA ASP A 66 -9.46 24.56 1.64
C ASP A 66 -10.58 23.50 1.78
N CYS A 67 -10.30 22.33 2.40
CA CYS A 67 -11.41 21.51 2.89
C CYS A 67 -12.15 22.30 3.98
N PRO A 68 -13.48 22.47 3.90
CA PRO A 68 -14.21 23.12 4.97
C PRO A 68 -13.97 22.32 6.25
N LYS A 69 -13.34 22.95 7.24
CA LYS A 69 -13.22 22.38 8.58
C LYS A 69 -14.63 22.00 8.99
N THR A 70 -14.92 20.70 9.15
CA THR A 70 -16.18 20.25 9.73
C THR A 70 -16.34 21.03 11.03
N ASP A 71 -17.37 21.86 11.02
CA ASP A 71 -17.53 23.00 11.89
C ASP A 71 -17.30 22.67 13.36
N ARG A 72 -16.87 23.69 14.11
CA ARG A 72 -16.80 23.68 15.57
C ARG A 72 -18.22 23.62 16.17
N GLY A 73 -18.90 22.50 16.01
CA GLY A 73 -20.30 22.32 16.37
C GLY A 73 -20.60 20.91 16.84
N LYS A 74 -20.33 20.67 18.12
CA LYS A 74 -20.72 19.50 18.94
C LYS A 74 -20.10 18.18 18.48
N GLN A 75 -19.20 17.67 19.33
CA GLN A 75 -18.96 16.25 19.51
C GLN A 75 -20.28 15.49 19.28
N LEU A 76 -20.33 14.62 18.27
CA LEU A 76 -21.39 13.62 18.16
C LEU A 76 -21.54 13.02 19.55
N ALA A 77 -22.74 13.10 20.13
CA ALA A 77 -23.03 12.49 21.41
C ALA A 77 -22.87 10.99 21.23
N LEU A 78 -21.63 10.51 21.41
CA LEU A 78 -21.33 9.10 21.44
C LEU A 78 -22.18 8.53 22.59
N PRO A 79 -22.88 7.41 22.38
CA PRO A 79 -23.60 6.76 23.46
C PRO A 79 -22.62 6.54 24.62
N PRO A 80 -23.05 6.76 25.88
CA PRO A 80 -22.20 6.51 27.02
C PRO A 80 -21.64 5.09 26.91
N PRO A 81 -20.33 4.89 27.14
CA PRO A 81 -19.77 3.56 27.10
C PRO A 81 -20.49 2.70 28.13
N ASP A 82 -20.97 1.53 27.71
CA ASP A 82 -21.57 0.52 28.58
C ASP A 82 -20.50 -0.01 29.54
N ILE A 83 -20.26 0.74 30.62
CA ILE A 83 -19.40 0.36 31.74
C ILE A 83 -20.35 0.02 32.88
N PRO A 84 -20.36 -1.23 33.39
CA PRO A 84 -21.16 -1.58 34.55
C PRO A 84 -20.72 -0.75 35.76
N GLU A 85 -21.67 -0.31 36.58
CA GLU A 85 -21.37 0.45 37.80
C GLU A 85 -20.45 -0.38 38.72
N PRO A 86 -19.51 0.25 39.44
CA PRO A 86 -18.54 -0.46 40.29
C PRO A 86 -19.18 -1.23 41.47
N LYS A 87 -20.51 -1.17 41.63
CA LYS A 87 -21.26 -1.98 42.59
C LYS A 87 -21.50 -3.42 42.11
N ASP A 88 -21.33 -3.71 40.82
CA ASP A 88 -21.59 -5.04 40.24
C ASP A 88 -20.32 -5.87 39.96
N MET A 89 -19.14 -5.39 40.37
CA MET A 89 -17.87 -6.12 40.25
C MET A 89 -17.48 -6.92 41.50
N ARG A 90 -18.46 -7.35 42.31
CA ARG A 90 -18.22 -8.10 43.56
C ARG A 90 -18.34 -9.60 43.39
#